data_AF-A0A1H6YJF4-F1
#
_entry.id   AF-A0A1H6YJF4-F1
#
_cell.length_a   1.000
_cell.length_b   1.000
_cell.length_c   1.000
_cell.angle_alpha   90.00
_cell.angle_beta   90.00
_cell.angle_gamma   90.00
#
_symmetry.space_group_name_H-M   'P 1'
#
loop_
_entity.id
_entity.type
_entity.pdbx_description
1 polymer ?
#
loop_
_entity_poly.entity_id
_entity_poly.type
_entity_poly.pdbx_seq_one_letter_code
_entity_poly.pdbx_strand_id
1 'polypeptide(L)'
;MDELPNMYTEFGAVIAELGRQTAMALCFFEKYQDRILFGEDSWVPSEYNTYFRVLETNEEYFPYHKRYHAHWNMYAMGLSDQILKKVYYKNALTLLPGLNRSLFPD
;
A
#
# COMPACT_ATOMS: atom_id res chain seq x y z
N MET A 1 13.68 7.19 5.93
CA MET A 1 13.10 6.86 7.25
C MET A 1 14.16 6.43 8.28
N ASP A 2 15.44 6.46 7.93
CA ASP A 2 16.52 5.93 8.80
C ASP A 2 16.91 6.94 9.88
N GLU A 3 16.83 8.24 9.60
CA GLU A 3 17.15 9.32 10.55
C GLU A 3 16.00 9.67 11.51
N LEU A 4 14.76 9.39 11.11
CA LEU A 4 13.56 9.69 11.88
C LEU A 4 12.87 8.38 12.29
N PRO A 5 13.27 7.77 13.43
CA PRO A 5 12.81 6.42 13.79
C PRO A 5 11.30 6.33 13.97
N ASN A 6 10.65 7.41 14.40
CA ASN A 6 9.21 7.49 14.65
C ASN A 6 8.39 7.98 13.44
N MET A 7 9.01 8.14 12.27
CA MET A 7 8.30 8.56 11.05
C MET A 7 7.57 7.37 10.41
N TYR A 8 6.30 7.58 10.10
CA TYR A 8 5.46 6.68 9.31
C TYR A 8 5.07 7.36 7.99
N THR A 9 4.72 6.58 6.98
CA THR A 9 4.24 7.09 5.68
C THR A 9 3.05 6.28 5.19
N GLU A 10 2.29 6.84 4.26
CA GLU A 10 1.29 6.16 3.45
C GLU A 10 1.45 6.60 1.98
N PHE A 11 0.61 6.10 1.07
CA PHE A 11 0.74 6.31 -0.38
C PHE A 11 -0.51 6.87 -1.07
N GLY A 12 -1.57 7.18 -0.33
CA GLY A 12 -2.74 7.94 -0.76
C GLY A 12 -3.18 7.68 -2.19
N ALA A 13 -3.32 8.77 -2.95
CA ALA A 13 -3.72 8.74 -4.36
C ALA A 13 -2.58 8.41 -5.35
N VAL A 14 -1.39 8.03 -4.88
CA VAL A 14 -0.20 7.80 -5.75
C VAL A 14 0.10 6.33 -6.04
N ILE A 15 -0.88 5.43 -5.87
CA ILE A 15 -0.72 4.00 -6.21
C ILE A 15 -0.19 3.77 -7.64
N ALA A 16 -0.51 4.69 -8.56
CA ALA A 16 -0.04 4.68 -9.94
C ALA A 16 1.49 4.78 -10.07
N GLU A 17 2.15 5.50 -9.17
CA GLU A 17 3.62 5.62 -9.14
C GLU A 17 4.27 4.33 -8.64
N LEU A 18 3.67 3.69 -7.62
CA LEU A 18 4.17 2.43 -7.09
C LEU A 18 4.13 1.32 -8.15
N GLY A 19 3.03 1.21 -8.89
CA GLY A 19 2.93 0.23 -9.97
C GLY A 19 3.63 0.62 -11.27
N ARG A 20 4.23 1.82 -11.36
CA ARG A 20 5.16 2.18 -12.45
C ARG A 20 6.57 1.70 -12.16
N GLN A 21 6.97 1.67 -10.89
CA GLN A 21 8.32 1.40 -10.42
C GLN A 21 8.36 0.21 -9.45
N THR A 22 7.68 -0.86 -9.82
CA THR A 22 7.33 -1.99 -8.96
C THR A 22 8.51 -2.64 -8.25
N ALA A 23 9.65 -2.82 -8.93
CA ALA A 23 10.84 -3.42 -8.30
C ALA A 23 11.38 -2.56 -7.14
N MET A 24 11.48 -1.24 -7.34
CA MET A 24 11.93 -0.32 -6.30
C MET A 24 10.89 -0.15 -5.20
N ALA A 25 9.61 -0.12 -5.57
CA ALA A 25 8.51 -0.08 -4.61
C ALA A 25 8.53 -1.34 -3.73
N LEU A 26 8.70 -2.53 -4.29
CA LEU A 26 8.83 -3.77 -3.52
C LEU A 26 9.99 -3.71 -2.52
N CYS A 27 11.20 -3.32 -2.95
CA CYS A 27 12.34 -3.16 -2.03
C CYS A 27 12.06 -2.14 -0.91
N PHE A 28 11.35 -1.05 -1.21
CA PHE A 28 10.98 -0.06 -0.21
C PHE A 28 9.98 -0.64 0.81
N PHE A 29 8.96 -1.34 0.34
CA PHE A 29 7.96 -1.99 1.18
C PHE A 29 8.59 -3.06 2.07
N GLU A 30 9.52 -3.87 1.55
CA GLU A 30 10.25 -4.87 2.34
C GLU A 30 11.11 -4.22 3.44
N LYS A 31 11.89 -3.19 3.08
CA LYS A 31 12.79 -2.49 4.02
C LYS A 31 12.02 -1.75 5.13
N TYR A 32 10.87 -1.17 4.80
CA TYR A 32 10.12 -0.28 5.69
C TYR A 32 8.73 -0.82 6.09
N GLN A 33 8.50 -2.12 5.97
CA GLN A 33 7.22 -2.78 6.18
C GLN A 33 6.51 -2.44 7.51
N ASP A 34 7.26 -2.14 8.58
CA ASP A 34 6.70 -1.81 9.90
C ASP A 34 6.29 -0.33 10.06
N ARG A 35 6.47 0.49 9.01
CA ARG A 35 6.25 1.94 9.05
C ARG A 35 5.48 2.50 7.85
N ILE A 36 4.87 1.63 7.05
CA ILE A 36 4.01 2.01 5.91
C ILE A 36 2.56 1.69 6.28
N LEU A 37 1.66 2.66 6.19
CA LEU A 37 0.24 2.46 6.33
C LEU A 37 -0.43 2.39 4.95
N PHE A 38 -1.54 1.68 4.88
CA PHE A 38 -2.49 1.83 3.79
C PHE A 38 -3.22 3.17 3.92
N GLY A 39 -3.29 3.93 2.83
CA GLY A 39 -3.99 5.21 2.79
C GLY A 39 -4.60 5.45 1.41
N GLU A 40 -5.80 6.02 1.42
CA GLU A 40 -6.45 6.64 0.27
C GLU A 40 -7.01 7.99 0.74
N ASP A 41 -7.03 8.99 -0.15
CA ASP A 41 -7.57 10.33 0.13
C ASP A 41 -9.09 10.43 -0.10
N SER A 42 -9.73 9.31 -0.46
CA SER A 42 -11.15 9.24 -0.83
C SER A 42 -11.78 7.91 -0.39
N TRP A 43 -13.12 7.89 -0.25
CA TRP A 43 -13.88 6.66 -0.01
C TRP A 43 -14.69 6.30 -1.25
N VAL A 44 -14.06 5.56 -2.16
CA VAL A 44 -14.72 5.02 -3.34
C VAL A 44 -14.45 3.51 -3.42
N PRO A 45 -15.30 2.66 -2.81
CA PRO A 45 -15.04 1.23 -2.62
C PRO A 45 -14.59 0.46 -3.88
N SER A 46 -15.08 0.85 -5.06
CA SER A 46 -14.69 0.21 -6.32
C SER A 46 -13.22 0.44 -6.71
N GLU A 47 -12.60 1.52 -6.23
CA GLU A 47 -11.21 1.90 -6.57
C GLU A 47 -10.18 1.06 -5.81
N TYR A 48 -10.52 0.59 -4.61
CA TYR A 48 -9.69 -0.30 -3.78
C TYR A 48 -9.25 -1.57 -4.52
N ASN A 49 -10.05 -2.06 -5.48
CA ASN A 49 -9.66 -3.18 -6.33
C ASN A 49 -8.34 -2.93 -7.07
N THR A 50 -8.07 -1.68 -7.48
CA THR A 50 -6.78 -1.33 -8.10
C THR A 50 -5.64 -1.41 -7.10
N TYR A 51 -5.86 -0.96 -5.87
CA TYR A 51 -4.87 -1.04 -4.80
C TYR A 51 -4.55 -2.48 -4.45
N PHE A 52 -5.55 -3.31 -4.18
CA PHE A 52 -5.37 -4.73 -3.90
C PHE A 52 -4.67 -5.43 -5.06
N ARG A 53 -5.06 -5.13 -6.31
CA ARG A 53 -4.38 -5.68 -7.49
C ARG A 53 -2.89 -5.32 -7.53
N VAL A 54 -2.54 -4.05 -7.32
CA VAL A 54 -1.13 -3.59 -7.33
C VAL A 54 -0.33 -4.16 -6.15
N LEU A 55 -0.92 -4.30 -4.97
CA LEU A 55 -0.22 -4.73 -3.77
C LEU A 55 -0.08 -6.27 -3.68
N GLU A 56 -1.13 -7.01 -4.02
CA GLU A 56 -1.27 -8.44 -3.68
C GLU A 56 -0.89 -9.39 -4.82
N THR A 57 -1.10 -8.97 -6.07
CA THR A 57 -0.93 -9.86 -7.23
C THR A 57 0.48 -9.79 -7.81
N ASN A 58 0.79 -10.72 -8.71
CA ASN A 58 2.00 -10.67 -9.55
C ASN A 58 1.65 -10.28 -11.01
N GLU A 59 0.50 -9.62 -11.20
CA GLU A 59 0.06 -9.24 -12.54
C GLU A 59 0.91 -8.11 -13.12
N GLU A 60 1.16 -8.20 -14.42
CA GLU A 60 1.95 -7.22 -15.15
C GLU A 60 1.08 -6.57 -16.24
N TYR A 61 1.40 -5.31 -16.57
CA TYR A 61 0.87 -4.59 -17.72
C TYR A 61 -0.68 -4.47 -17.76
N PHE A 62 -1.29 -3.98 -16.68
CA PHE A 62 -2.74 -3.74 -16.61
C PHE A 62 -3.12 -2.25 -16.54
N PRO A 63 -4.31 -1.86 -17.03
CA PRO A 63 -4.69 -0.44 -17.09
C PRO A 63 -4.98 0.14 -15.70
N TYR A 64 -4.59 1.40 -15.50
CA TYR A 64 -4.98 2.19 -14.34
C TYR A 64 -6.36 2.86 -14.52
N HIS A 65 -7.17 2.92 -13.46
CA HIS A 65 -8.56 3.37 -13.53
C HIS A 65 -8.71 4.91 -13.71
N LYS A 66 -7.74 5.72 -13.26
CA LYS A 66 -7.76 7.20 -13.35
C LYS A 66 -6.76 7.72 -14.38
N ARG A 67 -7.23 7.95 -15.61
CA ARG A 67 -6.37 8.43 -16.72
C ARG A 67 -5.79 9.83 -16.55
N TYR A 68 -6.24 10.63 -15.57
CA TYR A 68 -5.70 11.97 -15.30
C TYR A 68 -4.53 11.97 -14.30
N HIS A 69 -4.33 10.88 -13.57
CA HIS A 69 -3.18 10.69 -12.66
C HIS A 69 -2.04 9.93 -13.35
N ALA A 70 -2.36 8.99 -14.24
CA ALA A 70 -1.37 8.21 -14.96
C ALA A 70 -1.85 7.76 -16.35
N HIS A 71 -0.89 7.61 -17.26
CA HIS A 71 -1.12 7.17 -18.64
C HIS A 71 -0.42 5.84 -18.97
N TRP A 72 0.31 5.26 -18.02
CA TRP A 72 1.01 3.99 -18.18
C TRP A 72 0.18 2.82 -17.64
N ASN A 73 0.56 1.61 -18.08
CA ASN A 73 0.09 0.40 -17.44
C ASN A 73 0.85 0.13 -16.15
N MET A 74 0.18 -0.57 -15.26
CA MET A 74 0.61 -0.90 -13.92
C MET A 74 1.21 -2.30 -13.87
N TYR A 75 2.10 -2.51 -12.91
CA TYR A 75 2.72 -3.78 -12.56
C TYR A 75 2.59 -3.99 -11.06
N ALA A 76 2.12 -5.15 -10.64
CA ALA A 76 1.85 -5.46 -9.25
C ALA A 76 3.10 -5.97 -8.52
N MET A 77 3.19 -5.68 -7.22
CA MET A 77 4.37 -5.93 -6.38
C MET A 77 4.41 -7.34 -5.79
N GLY A 78 3.29 -8.04 -5.69
CA GLY A 78 3.23 -9.37 -5.08
C GLY A 78 3.70 -9.39 -3.63
N LEU A 79 3.27 -8.43 -2.81
CA LEU A 79 3.68 -8.35 -1.41
C LEU A 79 3.26 -9.62 -0.66
N SER A 80 4.13 -10.09 0.23
CA SER A 80 3.80 -11.24 1.09
C SER A 80 2.65 -10.92 2.05
N ASP A 81 1.89 -11.94 2.46
CA ASP A 81 0.80 -11.82 3.46
C ASP A 81 1.26 -11.08 4.72
N GLN A 82 2.48 -11.35 5.17
CA GLN A 82 3.07 -10.68 6.33
C GLN A 82 3.19 -9.16 6.13
N ILE A 83 3.68 -8.71 4.97
CA ILE A 83 3.81 -7.28 4.67
C ILE A 83 2.43 -6.66 4.46
N LEU A 84 1.53 -7.35 3.76
CA LEU A 84 0.15 -6.89 3.53
C LEU A 84 -0.58 -6.62 4.86
N LYS A 85 -0.52 -7.55 5.82
CA LYS A 85 -1.14 -7.34 7.16
C LYS A 85 -0.55 -6.13 7.89
N LYS A 86 0.75 -5.88 7.77
CA LYS A 86 1.40 -4.70 8.34
C LYS A 86 0.87 -3.40 7.73
N VAL A 87 0.83 -3.35 6.40
CA VAL A 87 0.34 -2.19 5.64
C VAL A 87 -1.15 -1.95 5.89
N TYR A 88 -1.97 -3.00 5.84
CA TYR A 88 -3.42 -2.88 5.96
C TYR A 88 -3.90 -2.53 7.37
N TYR A 89 -3.28 -3.06 8.43
CA TYR A 89 -3.80 -2.79 9.77
C TYR A 89 -2.79 -2.83 10.91
N LYS A 90 -1.76 -3.69 10.92
CA LYS A 90 -0.92 -3.83 12.13
C LYS A 90 -0.13 -2.56 12.46
N ASN A 91 0.32 -1.82 11.45
CA ASN A 91 1.01 -0.54 11.67
C ASN A 91 0.05 0.51 12.23
N ALA A 92 -1.19 0.58 11.70
CA ALA A 92 -2.23 1.46 12.22
C ALA A 92 -2.60 1.15 13.67
N LEU A 93 -2.73 -0.13 14.04
CA LEU A 93 -3.01 -0.58 15.43
C LEU A 93 -1.92 -0.21 16.43
N THR A 94 -0.70 0.02 15.95
CA THR A 94 0.44 0.47 16.77
C THR A 94 0.42 1.98 16.95
N LEU A 95 0.05 2.73 15.90
CA LEU A 95 0.06 4.20 15.91
C LEU A 95 -1.22 4.82 16.53
N LEU A 96 -2.37 4.17 16.37
CA LEU A 96 -3.69 4.70 16.73
C LEU A 96 -4.25 3.96 17.97
N PRO A 97 -4.13 4.54 19.18
CA PRO A 97 -4.50 3.84 20.43
C PRO A 97 -6.01 3.58 20.58
N GLY A 98 -6.86 4.27 19.81
CA GLY A 98 -8.32 4.13 19.87
C GLY A 98 -8.90 3.00 19.01
N LEU A 99 -8.08 2.30 18.23
CA LEU A 99 -8.58 1.22 17.37
C LEU A 99 -8.87 -0.05 18.18
N ASN A 100 -10.07 -0.62 17.98
CA ASN A 100 -10.42 -1.89 18.61
C ASN A 100 -9.68 -3.06 17.94
N ARG A 101 -8.66 -3.58 18.63
CA ARG A 101 -7.83 -4.71 18.16
C ARG A 101 -8.62 -5.99 17.92
N SER A 102 -9.78 -6.18 18.57
CA SER A 102 -10.58 -7.40 18.39
C SER A 102 -11.24 -7.50 17.01
N LEU A 103 -11.28 -6.40 16.24
CA LEU A 103 -11.79 -6.38 14.87
C LEU A 103 -10.77 -6.87 13.84
N PHE A 104 -9.51 -7.08 14.25
CA PHE A 104 -8.39 -7.46 13.38
C PHE A 104 -7.70 -8.72 13.89
N PRO A 105 -8.38 -9.89 13.83
CA PRO A 105 -7.75 -11.16 14.16
C PRO A 105 -6.64 -11.49 13.14
N ASP A 106 -5.56 -12.10 13.62
CA ASP A 106 -4.38 -12.49 12.81
C ASP A 106 -4.72 -13.40 11.62
#